data_AF-A0A945VSU6-F1
#
_entry.id   AF-A0A945VSU6-F1
#
_cell.length_a   1.000
_cell.length_b   1.000
_cell.length_c   1.000
_cell.angle_alpha   90.00
_cell.angle_beta   90.00
_cell.angle_gamma   90.00
#
_symmetry.space_group_name_H-M   'P 1'
#
loop_
_entity.id
_entity.type
_entity.pdbx_description
1 polymer ?
#
loop_
_entity_poly.entity_id
_entity_poly.type
_entity_poly.pdbx_seq_one_letter_code
_entity_poly.pdbx_strand_id
1 'polypeptide(L)'
;MQNRLEAKNILITGGAGYIGSALTGLLLNNGYNVTVVDNLCFGGDSLLYVWSHPAFRFIKADVTSADNMKKIFDVYRFDAVIHLAAIVGDPACAKQPELTNRTNGDACLELLDISIK
;
A
#
# COMPACT_ATOMS: atom_id res chain seq x y z
N MET A 1 10.81 16.52 -29.49
CA MET A 1 10.47 16.61 -28.06
C MET A 1 9.62 15.41 -27.71
N GLN A 2 10.19 14.43 -27.01
CA GLN A 2 9.48 13.21 -26.65
C GLN A 2 8.42 13.56 -25.59
N ASN A 3 7.15 13.32 -25.90
CA ASN A 3 6.07 13.34 -24.92
C ASN A 3 6.45 12.38 -23.79
N ARG A 4 6.91 12.90 -22.65
CA ARG A 4 6.89 12.11 -21.43
C ARG A 4 5.42 11.99 -21.05
N LEU A 5 4.84 10.81 -21.25
CA LEU A 5 3.65 10.42 -20.51
C LEU A 5 3.95 10.69 -19.03
N GLU A 6 3.07 11.41 -18.33
CA GLU A 6 3.21 11.63 -16.90
C GLU A 6 3.40 10.29 -16.19
N ALA A 7 4.35 10.23 -15.27
CA ALA A 7 4.60 9.03 -14.47
C ALA A 7 3.34 8.72 -13.64
N LYS A 8 2.80 7.51 -13.81
CA LYS A 8 1.59 7.09 -13.08
C LYS A 8 1.87 6.93 -11.59
N ASN A 9 0.91 7.34 -10.77
CA ASN A 9 0.94 7.25 -9.31
C ASN A 9 0.29 5.93 -8.86
N ILE A 10 1.07 5.07 -8.20
CA ILE A 10 0.63 3.76 -7.74
C ILE A 10 0.58 3.75 -6.22
N LEU A 11 -0.57 3.38 -5.66
CA LEU A 11 -0.73 3.09 -4.23
C LEU A 11 -0.49 1.60 -3.98
N ILE A 12 0.35 1.27 -3.01
CA ILE A 12 0.50 -0.09 -2.48
C ILE A 12 0.14 -0.08 -1.00
N THR A 13 -0.84 -0.88 -0.58
CA THR A 13 -1.06 -1.16 0.85
C THR A 13 -0.32 -2.43 1.24
N GLY A 14 0.22 -2.52 2.46
CA GLY A 14 1.05 -3.66 2.86
C GLY A 14 2.43 -3.65 2.19
N GLY A 15 2.87 -2.48 1.74
CA GLY A 15 4.10 -2.31 0.96
C GLY A 15 5.38 -2.59 1.75
N ALA A 16 5.33 -2.64 3.09
CA ALA A 16 6.48 -3.05 3.91
C ALA A 16 6.62 -4.58 3.99
N GLY A 17 5.63 -5.35 3.54
CA GLY A 17 5.71 -6.81 3.47
C GLY A 17 6.72 -7.31 2.42
N TYR A 18 6.98 -8.62 2.42
CA TYR A 18 7.92 -9.25 1.48
C TYR A 18 7.58 -8.99 0.01
N ILE A 19 6.32 -9.22 -0.39
CA ILE A 19 5.87 -8.99 -1.77
C ILE A 19 5.79 -7.48 -2.06
N GLY A 20 5.23 -6.72 -1.13
CA GLY A 20 5.03 -5.28 -1.28
C GLY A 20 6.34 -4.53 -1.53
N SER A 21 7.36 -4.79 -0.71
CA SER A 21 8.64 -4.10 -0.79
C SER A 21 9.40 -4.42 -2.08
N ALA A 22 9.37 -5.67 -2.53
CA ALA A 22 9.96 -6.07 -3.82
C ALA A 22 9.24 -5.40 -5.00
N LEU A 23 7.89 -5.35 -4.96
CA LEU A 23 7.08 -4.69 -5.98
C LEU A 23 7.31 -3.17 -6.00
N THR A 24 7.47 -2.53 -4.84
CA THR A 24 7.82 -1.11 -4.73
C THR A 24 9.09 -0.81 -5.51
N GLY A 25 10.17 -1.57 -5.27
CA GLY A 25 11.43 -1.40 -6.00
C GLY A 25 11.25 -1.59 -7.51
N LEU A 26 10.53 -2.64 -7.93
CA LEU A 26 10.26 -2.91 -9.34
C LEU A 26 9.53 -1.74 -10.02
N LEU A 27 8.46 -1.22 -9.41
CA LEU A 27 7.68 -0.13 -9.98
C LEU A 27 8.49 1.17 -10.05
N LEU A 28 9.24 1.51 -9.00
CA LEU A 28 10.13 2.68 -9.01
C LEU A 28 11.16 2.57 -10.16
N ASN A 29 11.76 1.40 -10.36
CA ASN A 29 12.72 1.16 -11.42
C ASN A 29 12.11 1.24 -12.84
N ASN A 30 10.79 1.06 -12.95
CA ASN A 30 10.03 1.21 -14.19
C ASN A 30 9.46 2.64 -14.37
N GLY A 31 9.85 3.59 -13.52
CA GLY A 31 9.50 5.01 -13.67
C GLY A 31 8.12 5.39 -13.13
N TYR A 32 7.51 4.57 -12.28
CA TYR A 32 6.28 4.91 -11.56
C TYR A 32 6.56 5.72 -10.30
N ASN A 33 5.62 6.58 -9.89
CA ASN A 33 5.61 7.15 -8.55
C ASN A 33 4.91 6.16 -7.62
N VAL A 34 5.54 5.76 -6.52
CA VAL A 34 5.00 4.73 -5.62
C VAL A 34 4.75 5.32 -4.25
N THR A 35 3.50 5.24 -3.80
CA THR A 35 3.11 5.53 -2.42
C THR A 35 2.82 4.22 -1.71
N VAL A 36 3.52 3.94 -0.63
CA VAL A 36 3.25 2.81 0.25
C VAL A 36 2.46 3.27 1.47
N VAL A 37 1.37 2.57 1.76
CA VAL A 37 0.61 2.66 3.01
C VAL A 37 0.81 1.38 3.82
N ASP A 38 1.33 1.52 5.03
CA ASP A 38 1.57 0.38 5.93
C ASP A 38 1.55 0.83 7.40
N ASN A 39 1.09 -0.03 8.30
CA ASN A 39 1.11 0.24 9.75
C ASN A 39 2.39 -0.27 10.43
N LEU A 40 3.23 -1.01 9.71
CA LEU A 40 4.49 -1.61 10.15
C LEU A 40 4.33 -2.65 11.25
N CYS A 41 3.18 -3.32 11.35
CA CYS A 41 2.92 -4.32 12.38
C CYS A 41 3.93 -5.49 12.38
N PHE A 42 4.56 -5.79 11.23
CA PHE A 42 5.60 -6.82 11.08
C PHE A 42 7.00 -6.24 10.75
N GLY A 43 7.21 -4.95 10.97
CA GLY A 43 8.46 -4.24 10.65
C GLY A 43 8.40 -3.47 9.33
N GLY A 44 9.48 -2.72 9.03
CA GLY A 44 9.56 -1.82 7.88
C GLY A 44 10.92 -1.75 7.18
N ASP A 45 11.91 -2.50 7.66
CA ASP A 45 13.30 -2.43 7.19
C ASP A 45 13.43 -2.80 5.70
N SER A 46 12.49 -3.60 5.20
CA SER A 46 12.37 -3.99 3.80
C SER A 46 12.23 -2.80 2.85
N LEU A 47 11.82 -1.61 3.32
CA LEU A 47 11.69 -0.40 2.49
C LEU A 47 12.92 0.52 2.56
N LEU A 48 13.90 0.25 3.43
CA LEU A 48 15.03 1.16 3.63
C LEU A 48 15.85 1.40 2.35
N TYR A 49 15.94 0.39 1.48
CA TYR A 49 16.69 0.48 0.23
C TYR A 49 16.06 1.44 -0.81
N VAL A 50 14.76 1.76 -0.68
CA VAL A 50 14.04 2.71 -1.54
C VAL A 50 13.72 4.04 -0.84
N TRP A 51 14.07 4.18 0.45
CA TRP A 51 13.62 5.28 1.29
C TRP A 51 14.00 6.67 0.75
N SER A 52 15.19 6.79 0.15
CA SER A 52 15.68 8.04 -0.44
C SER A 52 15.30 8.22 -1.92
N HIS A 53 14.52 7.31 -2.50
CA HIS A 53 14.13 7.41 -3.90
C HIS A 53 13.16 8.59 -4.11
N PRO A 54 13.40 9.51 -5.05
CA PRO A 54 12.61 10.75 -5.18
C PRO A 54 11.14 10.51 -5.56
N ALA A 55 10.85 9.39 -6.22
CA ALA A 55 9.50 8.97 -6.60
C ALA A 55 8.82 8.04 -5.56
N PHE A 56 9.46 7.81 -4.40
CA PHE A 56 8.92 6.99 -3.32
C PHE A 56 8.30 7.86 -2.23
N ARG A 57 7.14 7.44 -1.74
CA ARG A 57 6.46 8.04 -0.59
C ARG A 57 6.01 6.94 0.36
N PHE A 58 6.23 7.15 1.64
CA PHE A 58 5.69 6.29 2.69
C PHE A 58 4.65 7.05 3.51
N ILE A 59 3.52 6.41 3.79
CA ILE A 59 2.47 6.90 4.66
C ILE A 59 2.21 5.83 5.72
N LYS A 60 2.51 6.15 6.98
CA LYS A 60 2.18 5.25 8.09
C LYS A 60 0.69 5.35 8.40
N ALA A 61 -0.08 4.33 8.02
CA ALA A 61 -1.51 4.24 8.32
C ALA A 61 -1.97 2.79 8.33
N ASP A 62 -3.05 2.53 9.06
CA ASP A 62 -3.72 1.23 9.06
C ASP A 62 -4.80 1.20 7.97
N VAL A 63 -4.77 0.15 7.14
CA VAL A 63 -5.76 -0.05 6.07
C VAL A 63 -7.16 -0.26 6.62
N THR A 64 -7.30 -0.74 7.87
CA THR A 64 -8.61 -0.95 8.51
C THR A 64 -9.27 0.37 8.94
N SER A 65 -8.55 1.49 8.85
CA SER A 65 -9.07 2.83 9.15
C SER A 65 -9.56 3.50 7.88
N ALA A 66 -10.85 3.32 7.56
CA ALA A 66 -11.50 3.95 6.42
C ALA A 66 -11.30 5.48 6.39
N ASP A 67 -11.30 6.16 7.53
CA ASP A 67 -11.10 7.61 7.60
C ASP A 67 -9.69 8.03 7.21
N ASN A 68 -8.66 7.27 7.61
CA ASN A 68 -7.29 7.53 7.17
C ASN A 68 -7.16 7.27 5.67
N MET A 69 -7.74 6.17 5.17
CA MET A 69 -7.72 5.87 3.75
C MET A 69 -8.43 6.95 2.93
N LYS A 70 -9.61 7.42 3.34
CA LYS A 70 -10.31 8.55 2.69
C LYS A 70 -9.44 9.80 2.62
N LYS A 71 -8.84 10.21 3.74
CA LYS A 71 -7.93 11.37 3.77
C LYS A 71 -6.75 11.24 2.82
N ILE A 72 -6.21 10.02 2.66
CA ILE A 72 -5.11 9.77 1.71
C ILE A 72 -5.61 9.98 0.27
N PHE A 73 -6.78 9.45 -0.08
CA PHE A 73 -7.37 9.62 -1.42
C PHE A 73 -7.87 11.06 -1.68
N ASP A 74 -8.24 11.81 -0.64
CA ASP A 74 -8.60 13.23 -0.77
C ASP A 74 -7.37 14.11 -1.11
N VAL A 75 -6.19 13.71 -0.64
CA VAL A 75 -4.94 14.46 -0.83
C VAL A 75 -4.18 14.03 -2.07
N TYR A 76 -4.22 12.74 -2.41
CA TYR A 76 -3.43 12.14 -3.48
C TYR A 76 -4.32 11.47 -4.52
N ARG A 77 -3.97 11.64 -5.79
CA ARG A 77 -4.57 10.86 -6.88
C ARG A 77 -3.71 9.67 -7.24
N PHE A 78 -4.35 8.52 -7.40
CA PHE A 78 -3.71 7.27 -7.80
C PHE A 78 -4.32 6.76 -9.10
N ASP A 79 -3.46 6.34 -10.04
CA ASP A 79 -3.87 5.71 -11.29
C ASP A 79 -4.13 4.21 -11.11
N ALA A 80 -3.55 3.62 -10.07
CA ALA A 80 -3.80 2.23 -9.69
C ALA A 80 -3.57 2.01 -8.19
N VAL A 81 -4.28 1.03 -7.65
CA VAL A 81 -4.16 0.56 -6.26
C VAL A 81 -3.80 -0.92 -6.28
N ILE A 82 -2.76 -1.30 -5.55
CA ILE A 82 -2.33 -2.68 -5.35
C ILE A 82 -2.49 -3.01 -3.86
N HIS A 83 -3.49 -3.83 -3.54
CA HIS A 83 -3.83 -4.16 -2.17
C HIS A 83 -3.11 -5.44 -1.71
N LEU A 84 -2.07 -5.28 -0.88
CA LEU A 84 -1.27 -6.39 -0.34
C LEU A 84 -1.28 -6.41 1.21
N ALA A 85 -2.01 -5.50 1.85
CA ALA A 85 -2.17 -5.52 3.30
C ALA A 85 -3.04 -6.71 3.71
N ALA A 86 -2.43 -7.69 4.38
CA ALA A 86 -3.13 -8.86 4.88
C ALA A 86 -2.35 -9.48 6.04
N ILE A 87 -3.07 -10.12 6.97
CA ILE A 87 -2.50 -11.11 7.88
C ILE A 87 -2.43 -12.43 7.12
N VAL A 88 -1.24 -13.03 7.05
CA VAL A 88 -0.99 -14.22 6.25
C VAL A 88 -0.46 -15.37 7.12
N GLY A 89 -0.85 -16.59 6.75
CA GLY A 89 -0.47 -17.83 7.44
C GLY A 89 -1.54 -18.32 8.40
N ASP A 90 -1.94 -19.58 8.24
CA ASP A 90 -3.02 -20.21 9.00
C ASP A 90 -2.88 -20.06 10.53
N PRO A 91 -1.68 -20.28 11.14
CA PRO A 91 -1.53 -20.10 12.59
C PRO A 91 -1.68 -18.64 13.06
N ALA A 92 -1.28 -17.66 12.24
CA ALA A 92 -1.39 -16.25 12.58
C ALA A 92 -2.84 -15.78 12.46
N CYS A 93 -3.53 -16.20 11.39
CA CYS A 93 -4.94 -15.94 11.19
C CYS A 93 -5.80 -16.54 12.31
N ALA A 94 -5.56 -17.81 12.66
CA ALA A 94 -6.29 -18.50 13.72
C ALA A 94 -6.08 -17.88 15.12
N LYS A 95 -4.90 -17.28 15.37
CA LYS A 95 -4.63 -16.55 16.62
C LYS A 95 -5.40 -15.24 16.74
N GLN A 96 -5.74 -14.59 15.62
CA GLN A 96 -6.37 -13.27 15.61
C GLN A 96 -7.48 -13.19 14.54
N PRO A 97 -8.57 -13.96 14.70
CA PRO A 97 -9.59 -14.09 13.66
C PRO A 97 -10.32 -12.77 13.37
N GLU A 98 -10.64 -11.97 14.39
CA GLU A 98 -11.29 -10.67 14.20
C GLU A 98 -10.41 -9.69 13.43
N LEU A 99 -9.14 -9.55 13.83
CA LEU A 99 -8.19 -8.68 13.12
C LEU A 99 -7.94 -9.17 11.69
N THR A 100 -7.91 -10.49 11.48
CA THR A 100 -7.76 -11.09 10.15
C THR A 100 -8.96 -10.77 9.27
N ASN A 101 -10.18 -10.95 9.77
CA ASN A 101 -11.39 -10.61 9.02
C ASN A 101 -11.46 -9.11 8.71
N ARG A 102 -11.10 -8.27 9.69
CA ARG A 102 -11.08 -6.82 9.50
C ARG A 102 -10.04 -6.39 8.46
N THR A 103 -8.84 -6.96 8.49
CA THR A 103 -7.72 -6.60 7.59
C THR A 103 -7.90 -7.20 6.20
N ASN A 104 -8.22 -8.48 6.11
CA ASN A 104 -8.22 -9.21 4.84
C ASN A 104 -9.59 -9.14 4.12
N GLY A 105 -10.67 -8.94 4.88
CA GLY A 105 -12.04 -8.90 4.37
C GLY A 105 -12.57 -7.47 4.30
N ASP A 106 -12.93 -6.90 5.45
CA ASP A 106 -13.64 -5.62 5.50
C ASP A 106 -12.84 -4.48 4.87
N ALA A 107 -11.55 -4.35 5.22
CA ALA A 107 -10.70 -3.28 4.69
C ALA A 107 -10.50 -3.38 3.18
N CYS A 108 -10.54 -4.59 2.60
CA CYS A 108 -10.48 -4.78 1.15
C CYS A 108 -11.72 -4.18 0.47
N LEU A 109 -12.91 -4.44 1.02
CA LEU A 109 -14.17 -3.89 0.51
C LEU A 109 -14.24 -2.37 0.68
N GLU A 110 -13.85 -1.86 1.85
CA GLU A 110 -13.80 -0.42 2.11
C GLU A 110 -12.82 0.30 1.18
N LEU A 111 -11.65 -0.30 0.91
CA LEU A 111 -10.67 0.24 -0.01
C LEU A 111 -11.19 0.26 -1.45
N LEU A 112 -11.90 -0.79 -1.89
CA LEU A 112 -12.57 -0.82 -3.20
C LEU A 112 -13.55 0.34 -3.34
N ASP A 113 -14.42 0.55 -2.36
CA ASP A 113 -15.41 1.64 -2.36
C ASP A 113 -14.76 3.04 -2.40
N ILE A 114 -13.61 3.20 -1.73
CA ILE A 114 -12.84 4.43 -1.73
C ILE A 114 -12.16 4.66 -3.08
N SER A 115 -11.68 3.60 -3.74
CA SER A 115 -10.83 3.67 -4.93
C SER A 115 -11.58 3.90 -6.25
N ILE A 116 -12.90 3.73 -6.28
CA ILE A 116 -13.74 3.79 -7.49
C ILE A 116 -14.34 5.21 -7.72
N LYS A 117 -14.08 6.15 -6.81
CA LYS A 117 -14.56 7.54 -6.91
C LYS A 117 -13.68 8.42 -7.81
#